data_AF-A0A221VYX9-F1
#
_entry.id   AF-A0A221VYX9-F1
#
_cell.length_a   1.000
_cell.length_b   1.000
_cell.length_c   1.000
_cell.angle_alpha   90.00
_cell.angle_beta   90.00
_cell.angle_gamma   90.00
#
_symmetry.space_group_name_H-M   'P 1'
#
loop_
_entity.id
_entity.type
_entity.pdbx_description
1 polymer ?
#
loop_
_entity_poly.entity_id
_entity_poly.type
_entity_poly.pdbx_seq_one_letter_code
_entity_poly.pdbx_strand_id
1 'polypeptide(L)'
;MSLSMLESESDVLVPPTGDWLRDRVYDNPFLADRRALFERWLQDPTPREEIAERSGVSLGELLRSFNHTAPLSAPVPFAYRGVPFTVVAMEGVCDDIADGRFPLFGSPVTLRCYLGDPELLPQEMVEAADWNYMDAGRPGFLGYAYGVHYEGTLYLAGMQSDIAVRYAYLFQGRGETTDIRRGDEVVSGSAADLAARFGDHVPVLRRTFQRYWISVLLGASAAWARLRGDVTRLGLLQFPLTDEEDRRGTVVHRVYRELPERLGSPRRRVVVDGTSHSYAVAGFDEVVAHLGDRLRLAGDF
;
A
#
# COMPACT_ATOMS: atom_id res chain seq x y z
N MET A 1 -15.56 -27.35 -16.51
CA MET A 1 -14.26 -27.92 -16.07
C MET A 1 -13.20 -27.50 -17.07
N SER A 2 -12.36 -26.53 -16.70
CA SER A 2 -11.25 -26.05 -17.54
C SER A 2 -9.94 -26.56 -16.96
N LEU A 3 -9.28 -27.43 -17.71
CA LEU A 3 -7.87 -27.78 -17.53
C LEU A 3 -7.07 -26.82 -18.43
N SER A 4 -6.55 -25.73 -17.89
CA SER A 4 -5.46 -24.98 -18.53
C SER A 4 -4.76 -24.08 -17.53
N MET A 5 -3.42 -24.12 -17.54
CA MET A 5 -2.48 -23.35 -16.72
C MET A 5 -2.06 -24.00 -15.39
N LEU A 6 -1.61 -25.26 -15.48
CA LEU A 6 -0.35 -25.65 -14.83
C LEU A 6 0.80 -24.91 -15.56
N GLU A 7 0.83 -23.58 -15.46
CA GLU A 7 2.05 -22.83 -15.72
C GLU A 7 3.01 -23.22 -14.61
N SER A 8 4.12 -23.87 -14.98
CA SER A 8 5.22 -24.26 -14.12
C SER A 8 5.52 -23.17 -13.09
N GLU A 9 5.12 -23.37 -11.84
CA GLU A 9 5.66 -22.57 -10.73
C GLU A 9 7.15 -22.82 -10.67
N SER A 10 7.92 -21.76 -10.92
CA SER A 10 9.36 -21.88 -11.17
C SER A 10 10.16 -22.25 -9.93
N ASP A 11 9.59 -22.04 -8.73
CA ASP A 11 10.25 -22.23 -7.44
C ASP A 11 9.24 -22.23 -6.27
N VAL A 12 9.49 -23.04 -5.24
CA VAL A 12 8.70 -23.11 -3.99
C VAL A 12 9.59 -22.66 -2.85
N LEU A 13 9.23 -21.54 -2.20
CA LEU A 13 9.87 -21.02 -1.01
C LEU A 13 9.09 -21.44 0.23
N VAL A 14 9.78 -21.97 1.23
CA VAL A 14 9.20 -22.30 2.54
C VAL A 14 9.98 -21.53 3.60
N PRO A 15 9.55 -20.30 3.96
CA PRO A 15 10.17 -19.56 5.06
C PRO A 15 10.09 -20.36 6.36
N PRO A 16 11.04 -20.17 7.29
CA PRO A 16 10.94 -20.78 8.61
C PRO A 16 9.64 -20.35 9.29
N THR A 17 8.94 -21.31 9.86
CA THR A 17 7.77 -21.07 10.69
C THR A 17 8.24 -20.51 12.03
N GLY A 18 8.23 -19.18 12.13
CA GLY A 18 8.51 -18.41 13.34
C GLY A 18 7.21 -17.93 13.99
N ASP A 19 7.29 -17.55 15.26
CA ASP A 19 6.18 -16.93 15.97
C ASP A 19 6.07 -15.45 15.57
N TRP A 20 5.53 -15.21 14.38
CA TRP A 20 5.44 -13.86 13.79
C TRP A 20 4.65 -12.90 14.71
N LEU A 21 3.60 -13.40 15.37
CA LEU A 21 2.82 -12.62 16.34
C LEU A 21 3.70 -12.20 17.51
N ARG A 22 4.52 -13.11 18.06
CA ARG A 22 5.50 -12.74 19.08
C ARG A 22 6.50 -11.72 18.58
N ASP A 23 7.16 -11.99 17.48
CA ASP A 23 8.27 -11.16 17.00
C ASP A 23 7.83 -9.74 16.61
N ARG A 24 6.60 -9.59 16.08
CA ARG A 24 6.12 -8.32 15.49
C ARG A 24 5.04 -7.62 16.30
N VAL A 25 4.37 -8.32 17.22
CA VAL A 25 3.33 -7.75 18.08
C VAL A 25 3.77 -7.75 19.53
N TYR A 26 3.93 -8.92 20.16
CA TYR A 26 4.17 -8.98 21.61
C TYR A 26 5.52 -8.40 22.02
N ASP A 27 6.58 -8.68 21.25
CA ASP A 27 7.94 -8.22 21.56
C ASP A 27 8.23 -6.84 20.93
N ASN A 28 7.29 -6.25 20.19
CA ASN A 28 7.47 -4.93 19.57
C ASN A 28 7.34 -3.80 20.61
N PRO A 29 8.41 -3.02 20.89
CA PRO A 29 8.37 -1.93 21.86
C PRO A 29 7.54 -0.73 21.37
N PHE A 30 7.38 -0.54 20.06
CA PHE A 30 6.63 0.59 19.48
C PHE A 30 5.12 0.46 19.68
N LEU A 31 4.61 -0.76 19.83
CA LEU A 31 3.19 -0.96 20.14
C LEU A 31 2.88 -0.59 21.60
N ALA A 32 3.83 -0.77 22.53
CA ALA A 32 3.67 -0.46 23.96
C ALA A 32 2.30 -0.95 24.50
N ASP A 33 1.48 -0.05 25.04
CA ASP A 33 0.16 -0.39 25.60
C ASP A 33 -0.89 -0.77 24.54
N ARG A 34 -0.60 -0.55 23.25
CA ARG A 34 -1.49 -0.87 22.11
C ARG A 34 -1.37 -2.31 21.62
N ARG A 35 -0.51 -3.14 22.23
CA ARG A 35 -0.29 -4.54 21.82
C ARG A 35 -1.58 -5.36 21.79
N ALA A 36 -2.38 -5.29 22.84
CA ALA A 36 -3.64 -6.04 22.93
C ALA A 36 -4.65 -5.64 21.85
N LEU A 37 -4.69 -4.34 21.51
CA LEU A 37 -5.53 -3.81 20.44
C LEU A 37 -5.05 -4.33 19.07
N PHE A 38 -3.74 -4.34 18.85
CA PHE A 38 -3.13 -4.83 17.63
C PHE A 38 -3.30 -6.33 17.45
N GLU A 39 -3.02 -7.12 18.49
CA GLU A 39 -3.26 -8.57 18.52
C GLU A 39 -4.71 -8.90 18.18
N ARG A 40 -5.67 -8.23 18.85
CA ARG A 40 -7.08 -8.41 18.56
C ARG A 40 -7.36 -8.14 17.10
N TRP A 41 -6.87 -7.04 16.56
CA TRP A 41 -7.08 -6.69 15.16
C TRP A 41 -6.48 -7.70 14.17
N LEU A 42 -5.40 -8.40 14.52
CA LEU A 42 -4.87 -9.50 13.70
C LEU A 42 -5.71 -10.78 13.76
N GLN A 43 -6.37 -11.02 14.87
CA GLN A 43 -7.06 -12.28 15.16
C GLN A 43 -8.59 -12.18 15.00
N ASP A 44 -9.13 -10.96 14.94
CA ASP A 44 -10.55 -10.65 14.91
C ASP A 44 -10.91 -10.07 13.54
N PRO A 45 -11.68 -10.78 12.70
CA PRO A 45 -12.13 -10.30 11.40
C PRO A 45 -13.24 -9.24 11.50
N THR A 46 -13.57 -8.77 12.71
CA THR A 46 -14.55 -7.70 12.93
C THR A 46 -14.10 -6.40 12.23
N PRO A 47 -15.00 -5.70 11.51
CA PRO A 47 -14.70 -4.40 10.90
C PRO A 47 -14.16 -3.37 11.91
N ARG A 48 -13.28 -2.48 11.43
CA ARG A 48 -12.55 -1.52 12.29
C ARG A 48 -13.52 -0.54 12.97
N GLU A 49 -14.60 -0.18 12.29
CA GLU A 49 -15.69 0.67 12.78
C GLU A 49 -16.37 0.05 14.01
N GLU A 50 -16.67 -1.25 13.94
CA GLU A 50 -17.30 -1.98 15.03
C GLU A 50 -16.33 -2.22 16.20
N ILE A 51 -15.03 -2.41 15.91
CA ILE A 51 -13.98 -2.47 16.94
C ILE A 51 -13.89 -1.13 17.68
N ALA A 52 -13.90 0.00 16.96
CA ALA A 52 -13.85 1.34 17.54
C ALA A 52 -15.05 1.57 18.47
N GLU A 53 -16.27 1.30 17.98
CA GLU A 53 -17.52 1.44 18.74
C GLU A 53 -17.49 0.60 20.03
N ARG A 54 -17.15 -0.70 19.93
CA ARG A 54 -17.10 -1.60 21.09
C ARG A 54 -16.05 -1.24 22.11
N SER A 55 -14.94 -0.65 21.65
CA SER A 55 -13.82 -0.27 22.52
C SER A 55 -13.99 1.13 23.12
N GLY A 56 -15.02 1.88 22.72
CA GLY A 56 -15.29 3.23 23.20
C GLY A 56 -14.23 4.26 22.77
N VAL A 57 -13.50 3.99 21.68
CA VAL A 57 -12.48 4.88 21.08
C VAL A 57 -12.99 5.41 19.74
N SER A 58 -12.50 6.58 19.30
CA SER A 58 -12.88 7.06 17.97
C SER A 58 -12.20 6.23 16.87
N LEU A 59 -12.84 6.11 15.71
CA LEU A 59 -12.28 5.37 14.58
C LEU A 59 -10.93 5.96 14.14
N GLY A 60 -10.77 7.28 14.19
CA GLY A 60 -9.50 7.92 13.85
C GLY A 60 -8.38 7.65 14.86
N GLU A 61 -8.69 7.55 16.15
CA GLU A 61 -7.74 7.10 17.17
C GLU A 61 -7.31 5.65 16.95
N LEU A 62 -8.27 4.78 16.61
CA LEU A 62 -8.03 3.37 16.30
C LEU A 62 -7.11 3.20 15.09
N LEU A 63 -7.45 3.84 13.96
CA LEU A 63 -6.69 3.72 12.70
C LEU A 63 -5.27 4.27 12.80
N ARG A 64 -5.08 5.42 13.46
CA ARG A 64 -3.74 5.95 13.77
C ARG A 64 -2.91 4.97 14.58
N SER A 65 -3.55 4.28 15.52
CA SER A 65 -2.87 3.28 16.33
C SER A 65 -2.38 2.10 15.50
N PHE A 66 -3.16 1.64 14.53
CA PHE A 66 -2.79 0.55 13.63
C PHE A 66 -1.72 0.94 12.61
N ASN A 67 -1.62 2.22 12.26
CA ASN A 67 -0.68 2.70 11.26
C ASN A 67 0.62 3.26 11.83
N HIS A 68 0.79 3.28 13.16
CA HIS A 68 2.03 3.71 13.82
C HIS A 68 2.68 2.54 14.57
N THR A 69 3.23 1.56 13.83
CA THR A 69 3.76 0.30 14.40
C THR A 69 5.29 0.21 14.45
N ALA A 70 5.98 1.15 13.79
CA ALA A 70 7.44 1.27 13.75
C ALA A 70 7.83 2.72 13.40
N PRO A 71 9.08 3.15 13.62
CA PRO A 71 9.51 4.50 13.28
C PRO A 71 9.61 4.67 11.76
N LEU A 72 9.38 5.90 11.29
CA LEU A 72 9.57 6.26 9.89
C LEU A 72 11.06 6.43 9.58
N SER A 73 11.50 5.84 8.48
CA SER A 73 12.84 6.02 7.92
C SER A 73 13.05 7.43 7.35
N ALA A 74 14.30 7.75 7.01
CA ALA A 74 14.60 8.96 6.26
C ALA A 74 13.92 8.92 4.87
N PRO A 75 13.39 10.05 4.36
CA PRO A 75 12.79 10.08 3.03
C PRO A 75 13.81 9.77 1.92
N VAL A 76 13.40 8.93 0.97
CA VAL A 76 14.20 8.58 -0.21
C VAL A 76 13.61 9.30 -1.43
N PRO A 77 14.35 10.21 -2.08
CA PRO A 77 13.84 10.94 -3.22
C PRO A 77 13.85 10.09 -4.49
N PHE A 78 12.86 10.30 -5.35
CA PHE A 78 12.82 9.80 -6.71
C PHE A 78 11.97 10.73 -7.58
N ALA A 79 11.98 10.54 -8.90
CA ALA A 79 11.07 11.27 -9.79
C ALA A 79 10.43 10.32 -10.81
N TYR A 80 9.20 10.62 -11.19
CA TYR A 80 8.52 9.94 -12.29
C TYR A 80 7.94 10.98 -13.26
N ARG A 81 8.31 10.88 -14.54
CA ARG A 81 7.97 11.85 -15.61
C ARG A 81 8.34 13.29 -15.25
N GLY A 82 9.47 13.47 -14.56
CA GLY A 82 9.96 14.78 -14.12
C GLY A 82 9.24 15.37 -12.89
N VAL A 83 8.26 14.68 -12.31
CA VAL A 83 7.62 15.08 -11.05
C VAL A 83 8.38 14.47 -9.89
N PRO A 84 8.82 15.25 -8.89
CA PRO A 84 9.53 14.74 -7.72
C PRO A 84 8.57 14.09 -6.71
N PHE A 85 9.04 13.01 -6.10
CA PHE A 85 8.36 12.25 -5.06
C PHE A 85 9.35 11.85 -3.97
N THR A 86 8.84 11.46 -2.81
CA THR A 86 9.62 10.78 -1.79
C THR A 86 8.92 9.52 -1.34
N VAL A 87 9.69 8.48 -1.04
CA VAL A 87 9.21 7.30 -0.33
C VAL A 87 9.77 7.29 1.08
N VAL A 88 8.91 6.97 2.04
CA VAL A 88 9.26 6.82 3.45
C VAL A 88 8.83 5.42 3.87
N ALA A 89 9.79 4.60 4.28
CA ALA A 89 9.49 3.28 4.80
C ALA A 89 9.17 3.31 6.29
N MET A 90 8.22 2.47 6.69
CA MET A 90 7.97 2.02 8.04
C MET A 90 8.28 0.53 8.09
N GLU A 91 9.28 0.10 8.86
CA GLU A 91 9.59 -1.34 9.08
C GLU A 91 8.59 -1.96 10.07
N GLY A 92 7.33 -1.89 9.69
CA GLY A 92 6.19 -2.26 10.48
C GLY A 92 5.00 -2.57 9.59
N VAL A 93 3.92 -2.91 10.25
CA VAL A 93 2.65 -3.34 9.66
C VAL A 93 1.72 -2.14 9.52
N CYS A 94 0.90 -2.12 8.47
CA CYS A 94 -0.22 -1.18 8.31
C CYS A 94 -1.55 -1.87 8.55
N ASP A 95 -2.62 -1.11 8.70
CA ASP A 95 -3.97 -1.56 9.02
C ASP A 95 -4.64 -2.50 7.99
N ASP A 96 -4.02 -2.79 6.86
CA ASP A 96 -4.56 -3.70 5.83
C ASP A 96 -4.12 -5.17 5.99
N ILE A 97 -3.60 -5.55 7.16
CA ILE A 97 -3.14 -6.93 7.42
C ILE A 97 -4.29 -7.93 7.69
N ALA A 98 -5.46 -7.46 8.10
CA ALA A 98 -6.51 -8.28 8.72
C ALA A 98 -7.29 -9.18 7.75
N ASP A 99 -7.13 -9.00 6.44
CA ASP A 99 -7.94 -9.71 5.43
C ASP A 99 -7.32 -11.04 4.95
N GLY A 100 -6.39 -11.62 5.72
CA GLY A 100 -5.75 -12.92 5.41
C GLY A 100 -4.88 -12.95 4.14
N ARG A 101 -4.76 -11.82 3.43
CA ARG A 101 -3.94 -11.65 2.22
C ARG A 101 -2.50 -11.26 2.55
N PHE A 102 -2.25 -10.76 3.75
CA PHE A 102 -0.91 -10.33 4.13
C PHE A 102 -0.03 -11.54 4.45
N PRO A 103 1.21 -11.58 3.92
CA PRO A 103 2.16 -12.63 4.23
C PRO A 103 2.67 -12.53 5.67
N LEU A 104 2.31 -13.48 6.53
CA LEU A 104 2.78 -13.54 7.93
C LEU A 104 4.18 -14.18 8.04
N PHE A 105 5.15 -13.70 7.25
CA PHE A 105 6.54 -14.16 7.29
C PHE A 105 7.53 -13.00 7.08
N GLY A 106 8.82 -13.22 7.35
CA GLY A 106 9.85 -12.21 7.11
C GLY A 106 9.70 -10.93 7.95
N SER A 107 10.15 -9.81 7.40
CA SER A 107 10.10 -8.49 8.07
C SER A 107 9.05 -7.60 7.42
N PRO A 108 7.99 -7.16 8.12
CA PRO A 108 6.97 -6.30 7.54
C PRO A 108 7.55 -4.95 7.15
N VAL A 109 7.07 -4.42 6.04
CA VAL A 109 7.42 -3.09 5.57
C VAL A 109 6.24 -2.44 4.88
N THR A 110 6.05 -1.16 5.18
CA THR A 110 5.11 -0.30 4.48
C THR A 110 5.85 0.90 3.89
N LEU A 111 5.75 1.07 2.58
CA LEU A 111 6.37 2.14 1.81
C LEU A 111 5.33 3.22 1.51
N ARG A 112 5.45 4.37 2.14
CA ARG A 112 4.53 5.51 1.99
C ARG A 112 5.09 6.49 0.98
N CYS A 113 4.29 6.85 -0.02
CA CYS A 113 4.69 7.73 -1.09
C CYS A 113 4.09 9.12 -0.89
N TYR A 114 4.92 10.14 -1.05
CA TYR A 114 4.56 11.55 -0.90
C TYR A 114 4.99 12.34 -2.14
N LEU A 115 4.28 13.43 -2.43
CA LEU A 115 4.75 14.46 -3.36
C LEU A 115 6.05 15.07 -2.84
N GLY A 116 6.98 15.34 -3.74
CA GLY A 116 8.21 16.07 -3.40
C GLY A 116 7.93 17.54 -3.07
N ASP A 117 6.92 18.13 -3.72
CA ASP A 117 6.36 19.43 -3.37
C ASP A 117 4.97 19.23 -2.76
N PRO A 118 4.83 19.33 -1.42
CA PRO A 118 3.56 19.12 -0.74
C PRO A 118 2.54 20.24 -1.00
N GLU A 119 2.95 21.40 -1.54
CA GLU A 119 2.04 22.53 -1.80
C GLU A 119 1.25 22.38 -3.10
N LEU A 120 1.59 21.38 -3.94
CA LEU A 120 0.88 21.10 -5.19
C LEU A 120 -0.59 20.70 -4.98
N LEU A 121 -0.94 20.20 -3.80
CA LEU A 121 -2.30 19.85 -3.41
C LEU A 121 -2.59 20.42 -2.02
N PRO A 122 -3.81 20.94 -1.77
CA PRO A 122 -4.22 21.34 -0.43
C PRO A 122 -4.08 20.17 0.56
N GLN A 123 -3.53 20.42 1.73
CA GLN A 123 -3.34 19.39 2.74
C GLN A 123 -4.68 18.75 3.17
N GLU A 124 -5.73 19.56 3.34
CA GLU A 124 -7.06 19.09 3.71
C GLU A 124 -7.67 18.13 2.68
N MET A 125 -7.27 18.25 1.42
CA MET A 125 -7.71 17.38 0.34
C MET A 125 -7.03 16.01 0.42
N VAL A 126 -5.75 16.01 0.79
CA VAL A 126 -4.98 14.78 1.06
C VAL A 126 -5.57 14.08 2.28
N GLU A 127 -5.81 14.80 3.37
CA GLU A 127 -6.41 14.28 4.60
C GLU A 127 -7.79 13.71 4.35
N ALA A 128 -8.66 14.41 3.61
CA ALA A 128 -9.99 13.91 3.29
C ALA A 128 -9.96 12.57 2.53
N ALA A 129 -8.94 12.35 1.70
CA ALA A 129 -8.75 11.09 0.98
C ALA A 129 -8.15 9.98 1.85
N ASP A 130 -7.13 10.30 2.66
CA ASP A 130 -6.42 9.40 3.57
C ASP A 130 -7.17 9.24 4.91
N TRP A 131 -8.33 8.58 4.85
CA TRP A 131 -9.17 8.36 6.03
C TRP A 131 -8.60 7.30 6.99
N ASN A 132 -7.64 6.49 6.53
CA ASN A 132 -6.93 5.49 7.32
C ASN A 132 -5.63 6.01 7.96
N TYR A 133 -5.29 7.29 7.81
CA TYR A 133 -4.13 7.92 8.49
C TYR A 133 -2.79 7.28 8.09
N MET A 134 -2.66 6.87 6.83
CA MET A 134 -1.41 6.34 6.29
C MET A 134 -0.36 7.42 6.03
N ASP A 135 -0.75 8.69 6.03
CA ASP A 135 0.15 9.83 5.89
C ASP A 135 1.15 9.97 7.06
N ALA A 136 0.86 9.41 8.24
CA ALA A 136 1.52 9.71 9.51
C ALA A 136 1.71 11.21 9.79
N GLY A 137 0.69 12.00 9.46
CA GLY A 137 0.70 13.45 9.66
C GLY A 137 1.71 14.21 8.81
N ARG A 138 2.26 13.60 7.74
CA ARG A 138 3.14 14.27 6.79
C ARG A 138 2.35 14.75 5.58
N PRO A 139 2.57 16.00 5.11
CA PRO A 139 1.79 16.53 4.01
C PRO A 139 2.18 15.91 2.66
N GLY A 140 1.25 15.98 1.71
CA GLY A 140 1.48 15.52 0.34
C GLY A 140 1.44 13.99 0.17
N PHE A 141 0.88 13.24 1.12
CA PHE A 141 0.71 11.79 1.00
C PHE A 141 -0.14 11.42 -0.22
N LEU A 142 0.24 10.35 -0.91
CA LEU A 142 -0.41 9.91 -2.14
C LEU A 142 -0.90 8.46 -2.11
N GLY A 143 -0.28 7.62 -1.29
CA GLY A 143 -0.56 6.18 -1.28
C GLY A 143 0.62 5.40 -0.76
N TYR A 144 0.50 4.08 -0.79
CA TYR A 144 1.42 3.19 -0.12
C TYR A 144 1.49 1.82 -0.79
N ALA A 145 2.60 1.14 -0.58
CA ALA A 145 2.78 -0.27 -0.88
C ALA A 145 3.18 -0.99 0.40
N TYR A 146 2.64 -2.18 0.65
CA TYR A 146 2.88 -2.89 1.90
C TYR A 146 3.04 -4.38 1.68
N GLY A 147 3.81 -5.02 2.57
CA GLY A 147 4.14 -6.43 2.49
C GLY A 147 5.29 -6.79 3.41
N VAL A 148 6.15 -7.71 2.96
CA VAL A 148 7.27 -8.21 3.76
C VAL A 148 8.56 -8.28 2.95
N HIS A 149 9.68 -7.98 3.59
CA HIS A 149 11.02 -8.26 3.09
C HIS A 149 11.49 -9.63 3.61
N TYR A 150 11.90 -10.49 2.69
CA TYR A 150 12.50 -11.80 2.99
C TYR A 150 13.52 -12.20 1.91
N GLU A 151 14.72 -12.59 2.32
CA GLU A 151 15.82 -13.07 1.44
C GLU A 151 16.02 -12.22 0.17
N GLY A 152 16.15 -10.91 0.37
CA GLY A 152 16.41 -9.94 -0.70
C GLY A 152 15.23 -9.73 -1.66
N THR A 153 14.02 -10.13 -1.26
CA THR A 153 12.79 -9.92 -2.04
C THR A 153 11.77 -9.15 -1.21
N LEU A 154 11.18 -8.11 -1.81
CA LEU A 154 10.03 -7.39 -1.27
C LEU A 154 8.75 -8.05 -1.79
N TYR A 155 8.08 -8.85 -0.95
CA TYR A 155 6.81 -9.49 -1.25
C TYR A 155 5.66 -8.56 -0.87
N LEU A 156 5.11 -7.83 -1.84
CA LEU A 156 3.97 -6.95 -1.64
C LEU A 156 2.67 -7.74 -1.52
N ALA A 157 1.97 -7.49 -0.42
CA ALA A 157 0.58 -7.91 -0.21
C ALA A 157 -0.39 -6.99 -0.94
N GLY A 158 -0.05 -5.69 -1.04
CA GLY A 158 -0.86 -4.74 -1.76
C GLY A 158 -0.18 -3.41 -2.07
N MET A 159 -0.85 -2.67 -2.96
CA MET A 159 -0.49 -1.31 -3.37
C MET A 159 -1.77 -0.51 -3.51
N GLN A 160 -1.87 0.61 -2.81
CA GLN A 160 -3.07 1.41 -2.75
C GLN A 160 -2.76 2.90 -2.84
N SER A 161 -3.73 3.63 -3.38
CA SER A 161 -3.70 5.07 -3.38
C SER A 161 -5.10 5.61 -3.17
N ASP A 162 -5.42 5.97 -1.94
CA ASP A 162 -6.71 6.55 -1.63
C ASP A 162 -6.92 7.86 -2.38
N ILE A 163 -5.87 8.67 -2.50
CA ILE A 163 -5.95 9.91 -3.27
C ILE A 163 -6.23 9.67 -4.75
N ALA A 164 -5.77 8.57 -5.37
CA ALA A 164 -5.99 8.31 -6.79
C ALA A 164 -7.29 7.54 -7.06
N VAL A 165 -7.63 6.60 -6.17
CA VAL A 165 -8.81 5.73 -6.27
C VAL A 165 -10.06 6.48 -5.87
N ARG A 166 -10.05 7.13 -4.70
CA ARG A 166 -11.20 7.88 -4.18
C ARG A 166 -11.40 9.19 -4.94
N TYR A 167 -10.40 9.66 -5.68
CA TYR A 167 -10.46 10.89 -6.47
C TYR A 167 -11.63 11.02 -7.43
N ALA A 168 -11.87 9.95 -8.19
CA ALA A 168 -12.89 9.93 -9.21
C ALA A 168 -14.30 9.98 -8.59
N TYR A 169 -14.41 9.65 -7.31
CA TYR A 169 -15.64 9.63 -6.54
C TYR A 169 -15.80 10.92 -5.72
N LEU A 170 -14.84 11.21 -4.83
CA LEU A 170 -14.88 12.31 -3.85
C LEU A 170 -14.92 13.71 -4.47
N PHE A 171 -13.99 14.01 -5.37
CA PHE A 171 -13.77 15.39 -5.84
C PHE A 171 -14.34 15.66 -7.24
N GLN A 172 -14.95 14.63 -7.85
CA GLN A 172 -15.72 14.77 -9.09
C GLN A 172 -17.24 14.69 -8.83
N GLY A 173 -17.65 14.66 -7.56
CA GLY A 173 -19.06 14.68 -7.16
C GLY A 173 -19.82 13.42 -7.58
N ARG A 174 -19.16 12.26 -7.62
CA ARG A 174 -19.83 11.00 -7.93
C ARG A 174 -20.14 10.30 -6.62
N GLY A 175 -21.42 10.03 -6.38
CA GLY A 175 -21.92 9.48 -5.12
C GLY A 175 -22.51 10.53 -4.18
N GLU A 176 -23.20 10.07 -3.14
CA GLU A 176 -23.90 10.94 -2.20
C GLU A 176 -23.01 11.25 -0.99
N THR A 177 -22.63 10.21 -0.23
CA THR A 177 -21.84 10.32 1.00
C THR A 177 -20.67 9.35 1.01
N THR A 178 -19.69 9.64 1.87
CA THR A 178 -18.46 8.84 2.05
C THR A 178 -17.67 9.28 3.27
N ASP A 179 -16.89 8.39 3.85
CA ASP A 179 -16.13 8.68 5.05
C ASP A 179 -14.82 9.41 4.74
N ILE A 180 -14.65 10.60 5.32
CA ILE A 180 -13.46 11.42 5.16
C ILE A 180 -12.84 11.68 6.52
N ARG A 181 -11.51 11.81 6.55
CA ARG A 181 -10.84 12.30 7.74
C ARG A 181 -10.98 13.81 7.85
N ARG A 182 -11.25 14.28 9.07
CA ARG A 182 -11.23 15.68 9.47
C ARG A 182 -10.47 15.81 10.78
N GLY A 183 -9.20 16.22 10.69
CA GLY A 183 -8.28 16.22 11.82
C GLY A 183 -8.09 14.79 12.33
N ASP A 184 -8.73 14.50 13.45
CA ASP A 184 -8.56 13.30 14.27
C ASP A 184 -9.74 12.32 14.17
N GLU A 185 -10.79 12.71 13.45
CA GLU A 185 -12.03 11.96 13.32
C GLU A 185 -12.26 11.51 11.87
N VAL A 186 -13.03 10.43 11.74
CA VAL A 186 -13.58 9.97 10.46
C VAL A 186 -15.07 10.29 10.46
N VAL A 187 -15.52 11.08 9.50
CA VAL A 187 -16.90 11.53 9.40
C VAL A 187 -17.44 11.33 8.00
N SER A 188 -18.73 11.03 7.86
CA SER A 188 -19.37 10.99 6.55
C SER A 188 -19.52 12.41 5.98
N GLY A 189 -18.98 12.65 4.79
CA GLY A 189 -19.05 13.90 4.05
C GLY A 189 -19.74 13.76 2.70
N SER A 190 -20.29 14.86 2.19
CA SER A 190 -20.90 14.93 0.86
C SER A 190 -19.84 15.03 -0.24
N ALA A 191 -19.92 14.18 -1.26
CA ALA A 191 -19.04 14.27 -2.42
C ALA A 191 -19.26 15.58 -3.21
N ALA A 192 -20.46 16.16 -3.17
CA ALA A 192 -20.76 17.43 -3.82
C ALA A 192 -20.01 18.60 -3.16
N ASP A 193 -19.96 18.64 -1.84
CA ASP A 193 -19.25 19.68 -1.09
C ASP A 193 -17.74 19.58 -1.30
N LEU A 194 -17.20 18.36 -1.31
CA LEU A 194 -15.79 18.11 -1.59
C LEU A 194 -15.42 18.50 -3.02
N ALA A 195 -16.27 18.21 -3.99
CA ALA A 195 -16.07 18.64 -5.39
C ALA A 195 -16.12 20.16 -5.53
N ALA A 196 -17.05 20.84 -4.86
CA ALA A 196 -17.12 22.30 -4.86
C ALA A 196 -15.85 22.93 -4.25
N ARG A 197 -15.28 22.30 -3.23
CA ARG A 197 -14.09 22.80 -2.52
C ARG A 197 -12.77 22.49 -3.24
N PHE A 198 -12.61 21.29 -3.79
CA PHE A 198 -11.32 20.78 -4.28
C PHE A 198 -11.30 20.42 -5.77
N GLY A 199 -12.42 20.58 -6.49
CA GLY A 199 -12.55 20.20 -7.90
C GLY A 199 -11.47 20.80 -8.81
N ASP A 200 -11.00 22.01 -8.52
CA ASP A 200 -9.98 22.70 -9.31
C ASP A 200 -8.59 22.06 -9.24
N HIS A 201 -8.32 21.24 -8.20
CA HIS A 201 -7.07 20.49 -8.08
C HIS A 201 -7.10 19.16 -8.86
N VAL A 202 -8.26 18.76 -9.41
CA VAL A 202 -8.45 17.51 -10.17
C VAL A 202 -7.57 17.37 -11.39
N PRO A 203 -7.44 18.38 -12.25
CA PRO A 203 -6.55 18.31 -13.39
C PRO A 203 -5.07 18.22 -13.00
N VAL A 204 -4.67 18.77 -11.85
CA VAL A 204 -3.29 18.69 -11.35
C VAL A 204 -2.98 17.25 -10.95
N LEU A 205 -3.74 16.69 -10.01
CA LEU A 205 -3.55 15.30 -9.57
C LEU A 205 -3.63 14.31 -10.74
N ARG A 206 -4.57 14.51 -11.68
CA ARG A 206 -4.70 13.66 -12.87
C ARG A 206 -3.43 13.57 -13.71
N ARG A 207 -2.75 14.70 -13.89
CA ARG A 207 -1.54 14.80 -14.71
C ARG A 207 -0.30 14.34 -13.96
N THR A 208 -0.23 14.62 -12.65
CA THR A 208 0.96 14.33 -11.83
C THR A 208 0.98 12.90 -11.33
N PHE A 209 -0.16 12.33 -10.94
CA PHE A 209 -0.17 11.07 -10.21
C PHE A 209 -1.32 10.12 -10.56
N GLN A 210 -2.60 10.56 -10.62
CA GLN A 210 -3.75 9.64 -10.73
C GLN A 210 -3.68 8.66 -11.92
N ARG A 211 -3.16 9.10 -13.06
CA ARG A 211 -3.03 8.21 -14.24
C ARG A 211 -1.91 7.18 -14.10
N TYR A 212 -0.92 7.48 -13.25
CA TYR A 212 0.35 6.77 -13.17
C TYR A 212 0.65 6.23 -11.76
N TRP A 213 -0.33 6.25 -10.84
CA TRP A 213 -0.08 5.96 -9.43
C TRP A 213 0.58 4.59 -9.21
N ILE A 214 0.18 3.56 -9.96
CA ILE A 214 0.83 2.23 -9.92
C ILE A 214 2.31 2.36 -10.26
N SER A 215 2.65 3.03 -11.36
CA SER A 215 4.04 3.25 -11.78
C SER A 215 4.83 4.10 -10.78
N VAL A 216 4.20 5.08 -10.15
CA VAL A 216 4.84 5.91 -9.10
C VAL A 216 5.13 5.08 -7.86
N LEU A 217 4.18 4.25 -7.40
CA LEU A 217 4.40 3.36 -6.26
C LEU A 217 5.41 2.25 -6.57
N LEU A 218 5.51 1.77 -7.81
CA LEU A 218 6.63 0.91 -8.24
C LEU A 218 7.97 1.64 -8.18
N GLY A 219 7.99 2.91 -8.61
CA GLY A 219 9.16 3.78 -8.48
C GLY A 219 9.58 3.98 -7.02
N ALA A 220 8.61 4.14 -6.11
CA ALA A 220 8.85 4.20 -4.66
C ALA A 220 9.50 2.89 -4.14
N SER A 221 8.97 1.72 -4.53
CA SER A 221 9.57 0.43 -4.18
C SER A 221 11.01 0.30 -4.71
N ALA A 222 11.26 0.71 -5.95
CA ALA A 222 12.59 0.65 -6.56
C ALA A 222 13.58 1.63 -5.89
N ALA A 223 13.15 2.84 -5.56
CA ALA A 223 13.96 3.83 -4.86
C ALA A 223 14.39 3.33 -3.48
N TRP A 224 13.45 2.77 -2.72
CA TRP A 224 13.73 2.18 -1.41
C TRP A 224 14.66 0.97 -1.51
N ALA A 225 14.40 0.05 -2.44
CA ALA A 225 15.22 -1.13 -2.65
C ALA A 225 16.67 -0.77 -3.01
N ARG A 226 16.86 0.22 -3.89
CA ARG A 226 18.18 0.74 -4.26
C ARG A 226 18.93 1.32 -3.07
N LEU A 227 18.25 2.10 -2.21
CA LEU A 227 18.88 2.66 -1.01
C LEU A 227 19.34 1.56 -0.05
N ARG A 228 18.52 0.52 0.12
CA ARG A 228 18.84 -0.59 1.03
C ARG A 228 19.97 -1.50 0.54
N GLY A 229 20.06 -1.74 -0.76
CA GLY A 229 21.10 -2.54 -1.39
C GLY A 229 21.01 -4.06 -1.18
N ASP A 230 20.24 -4.54 -0.19
CA ASP A 230 19.98 -5.96 0.06
C ASP A 230 18.72 -6.49 -0.66
N VAL A 231 17.82 -5.60 -1.11
CA VAL A 231 16.58 -5.95 -1.80
C VAL A 231 16.75 -5.86 -3.31
N THR A 232 16.68 -7.02 -3.99
CA THR A 232 16.95 -7.15 -5.43
C THR A 232 15.74 -7.58 -6.25
N ARG A 233 14.67 -8.06 -5.60
CA ARG A 233 13.46 -8.57 -6.25
C ARG A 233 12.18 -7.98 -5.66
N LEU A 234 11.14 -7.92 -6.48
CA LEU A 234 9.78 -7.55 -6.12
C LEU A 234 8.87 -8.75 -6.38
N GLY A 235 8.12 -9.18 -5.36
CA GLY A 235 7.03 -10.15 -5.49
C GLY A 235 5.68 -9.45 -5.38
N LEU A 236 4.79 -9.66 -6.35
CA LEU A 236 3.41 -9.16 -6.33
C LEU A 236 2.46 -10.32 -6.02
N LEU A 237 1.70 -10.21 -4.92
CA LEU A 237 0.76 -11.26 -4.51
C LEU A 237 -0.22 -11.60 -5.65
N GLN A 238 -0.50 -12.89 -5.80
CA GLN A 238 -1.46 -13.44 -6.76
C GLN A 238 -2.51 -14.23 -5.99
N PHE A 239 -3.76 -13.82 -6.12
CA PHE A 239 -4.91 -14.48 -5.50
C PHE A 239 -6.08 -14.52 -6.49
N PRO A 240 -7.05 -15.45 -6.33
CA PRO A 240 -8.28 -15.45 -7.11
C PRO A 240 -9.06 -14.16 -6.91
N LEU A 241 -9.42 -13.49 -8.00
CA LEU A 241 -10.25 -12.28 -7.96
C LEU A 241 -11.73 -12.68 -7.99
N THR A 242 -12.58 -11.93 -7.30
CA THR A 242 -14.02 -11.97 -7.52
C THR A 242 -14.38 -11.45 -8.93
N ASP A 243 -15.58 -11.75 -9.42
CA ASP A 243 -16.04 -11.29 -10.75
C ASP A 243 -16.00 -9.76 -10.88
N GLU A 244 -16.25 -9.03 -9.79
CA GLU A 244 -16.16 -7.58 -9.77
C GLU A 244 -14.71 -7.10 -9.86
N GLU A 245 -13.82 -7.70 -9.06
CA GLU A 245 -12.40 -7.39 -9.05
C GLU A 245 -11.72 -7.71 -10.40
N ASP A 246 -12.14 -8.78 -11.09
CA ASP A 246 -11.56 -9.24 -12.36
C ASP A 246 -12.03 -8.44 -13.59
N ARG A 247 -12.98 -7.53 -13.41
CA ARG A 247 -13.43 -6.66 -14.50
C ARG A 247 -12.29 -5.74 -14.96
N ARG A 248 -12.01 -5.74 -16.28
CA ARG A 248 -10.99 -4.85 -16.87
C ARG A 248 -11.20 -3.39 -16.47
N GLY A 249 -10.10 -2.75 -16.06
CA GLY A 249 -10.09 -1.34 -15.66
C GLY A 249 -10.29 -1.10 -14.17
N THR A 250 -10.69 -2.11 -13.38
CA THR A 250 -10.65 -2.00 -11.91
C THR A 250 -9.20 -1.89 -11.42
N VAL A 251 -9.03 -1.27 -10.26
CA VAL A 251 -7.72 -1.11 -9.63
C VAL A 251 -7.12 -2.49 -9.30
N VAL A 252 -7.94 -3.39 -8.77
CA VAL A 252 -7.53 -4.74 -8.39
C VAL A 252 -7.03 -5.52 -9.61
N HIS A 253 -7.78 -5.54 -10.73
CA HIS A 253 -7.33 -6.18 -11.97
C HIS A 253 -6.01 -5.58 -12.49
N ARG A 254 -5.88 -4.24 -12.49
CA ARG A 254 -4.67 -3.55 -12.97
C ARG A 254 -3.42 -3.89 -12.17
N VAL A 255 -3.54 -4.01 -10.84
CA VAL A 255 -2.41 -4.30 -9.94
C VAL A 255 -2.08 -5.79 -9.92
N TYR A 256 -3.09 -6.66 -9.81
CA TYR A 256 -2.87 -8.07 -9.53
C TYR A 256 -2.94 -9.00 -10.76
N ARG A 257 -3.27 -8.46 -11.95
CA ARG A 257 -3.23 -9.19 -13.23
C ARG A 257 -2.36 -8.49 -14.27
N GLU A 258 -2.75 -7.30 -14.69
CA GLU A 258 -2.08 -6.63 -15.82
C GLU A 258 -0.62 -6.28 -15.53
N LEU A 259 -0.30 -5.86 -14.30
CA LEU A 259 1.06 -5.49 -13.93
C LEU A 259 2.01 -6.70 -13.94
N PRO A 260 1.72 -7.82 -13.25
CA PRO A 260 2.47 -9.07 -13.38
C PRO A 260 2.71 -9.51 -14.83
N GLU A 261 1.67 -9.48 -15.66
CA GLU A 261 1.76 -9.84 -17.09
C GLU A 261 2.73 -8.92 -17.85
N ARG A 262 2.67 -7.60 -17.60
CA ARG A 262 3.55 -6.62 -18.24
C ARG A 262 5.01 -6.71 -17.79
N LEU A 263 5.25 -7.17 -16.57
CA LEU A 263 6.60 -7.41 -16.05
C LEU A 263 7.18 -8.74 -16.56
N GLY A 264 6.37 -9.61 -17.17
CA GLY A 264 6.82 -10.94 -17.60
C GLY A 264 7.27 -11.83 -16.44
N SER A 265 6.75 -11.57 -15.25
CA SER A 265 7.28 -12.12 -14.00
C SER A 265 7.01 -13.62 -13.87
N PRO A 266 8.03 -14.46 -13.62
CA PRO A 266 7.80 -15.84 -13.24
C PRO A 266 6.98 -15.95 -11.94
N ARG A 267 6.22 -17.04 -11.83
CA ARG A 267 5.48 -17.36 -10.60
C ARG A 267 6.39 -18.08 -9.62
N ARG A 268 6.32 -17.66 -8.35
CA ARG A 268 6.89 -18.30 -7.17
C ARG A 268 5.78 -18.62 -6.19
N ARG A 269 5.80 -19.82 -5.64
CA ARG A 269 4.94 -20.21 -4.53
C ARG A 269 5.67 -20.00 -3.21
N VAL A 270 5.02 -19.38 -2.24
CA VAL A 270 5.51 -19.24 -0.86
C VAL A 270 4.56 -20.02 0.05
N VAL A 271 5.10 -20.90 0.89
CA VAL A 271 4.30 -21.71 1.82
C VAL A 271 4.65 -21.34 3.27
N VAL A 272 3.66 -20.88 4.02
CA VAL A 272 3.79 -20.44 5.42
C VAL A 272 2.75 -21.18 6.24
N ASP A 273 3.19 -21.94 7.25
CA ASP A 273 2.30 -22.72 8.13
C ASP A 273 1.29 -23.59 7.35
N GLY A 274 1.71 -24.15 6.22
CA GLY A 274 0.87 -24.96 5.33
C GLY A 274 -0.06 -24.15 4.40
N THR A 275 -0.15 -22.83 4.56
CA THR A 275 -0.87 -21.92 3.67
C THR A 275 0.00 -21.54 2.48
N SER A 276 -0.56 -21.61 1.28
CA SER A 276 0.16 -21.32 0.04
C SER A 276 -0.25 -19.96 -0.53
N HIS A 277 0.75 -19.12 -0.80
CA HIS A 277 0.61 -17.83 -1.46
C HIS A 277 1.39 -17.83 -2.77
N SER A 278 0.74 -17.42 -3.85
CA SER A 278 1.41 -17.27 -5.14
C SER A 278 1.89 -15.84 -5.32
N TYR A 279 3.08 -15.65 -5.86
CA TYR A 279 3.63 -14.35 -6.19
C TYR A 279 4.14 -14.34 -7.63
N ALA A 280 3.92 -13.24 -8.33
CA ALA A 280 4.63 -12.92 -9.55
C ALA A 280 5.90 -12.15 -9.18
N VAL A 281 7.07 -12.70 -9.47
CA VAL A 281 8.36 -12.15 -8.99
C VAL A 281 9.15 -11.58 -10.16
N ALA A 282 9.63 -10.35 -10.02
CA ALA A 282 10.55 -9.69 -10.95
C ALA A 282 11.81 -9.19 -10.23
N GLY A 283 12.93 -9.09 -10.94
CA GLY A 283 14.07 -8.32 -10.49
C GLY A 283 13.76 -6.82 -10.46
N PHE A 284 14.33 -6.08 -9.53
CA PHE A 284 14.16 -4.62 -9.52
C PHE A 284 14.73 -3.95 -10.78
N ASP A 285 15.75 -4.54 -11.41
CA ASP A 285 16.25 -4.10 -12.71
C ASP A 285 15.17 -4.19 -13.80
N GLU A 286 14.33 -5.23 -13.79
CA GLU A 286 13.21 -5.40 -14.72
C GLU A 286 12.09 -4.39 -14.42
N VAL A 287 11.83 -4.12 -13.13
CA VAL A 287 10.89 -3.08 -12.71
C VAL A 287 11.34 -1.70 -13.18
N VAL A 288 12.63 -1.38 -13.02
CA VAL A 288 13.23 -0.12 -13.50
C VAL A 288 13.15 -0.04 -15.02
N ALA A 289 13.49 -1.12 -15.74
CA ALA A 289 13.38 -1.18 -17.20
C ALA A 289 11.94 -0.98 -17.69
N HIS A 290 10.95 -1.58 -17.02
CA HIS A 290 9.52 -1.39 -17.32
C HIS A 290 9.09 0.08 -17.16
N LEU A 291 9.57 0.74 -16.11
CA LEU A 291 9.29 2.16 -15.87
C LEU A 291 10.02 3.04 -16.90
N GLY A 292 11.22 2.63 -17.33
CA GLY A 292 12.05 3.26 -18.36
C GLY A 292 12.52 4.66 -17.97
N ASP A 293 12.87 5.48 -18.97
CA ASP A 293 13.42 6.85 -18.81
C ASP A 293 12.49 7.82 -18.05
N ARG A 294 11.26 7.40 -17.77
CA ARG A 294 10.31 8.16 -16.95
C ARG A 294 10.73 8.16 -15.50
N LEU A 295 11.37 7.10 -15.00
CA LEU A 295 11.83 7.00 -13.62
C LEU A 295 13.24 7.59 -13.49
N ARG A 296 13.48 8.35 -12.42
CA ARG A 296 14.82 8.73 -11.96
C ARG A 296 14.94 8.41 -10.48
N LEU A 297 16.01 7.74 -10.09
CA LEU A 297 16.29 7.36 -8.72
C LEU A 297 17.36 8.27 -8.10
N ALA A 298 17.47 8.26 -6.77
CA ALA A 298 18.55 8.97 -6.08
C ALA A 298 19.92 8.56 -6.64
N GLY A 299 20.73 9.54 -7.02
CA GLY A 299 22.01 9.35 -7.71
C GLY A 299 21.96 9.51 -9.24
N ASP A 300 20.76 9.66 -9.84
CA ASP A 300 20.59 10.00 -11.26
C ASP A 300 20.37 11.53 -11.47
N PHE A 301 20.46 12.31 -10.40
CA PHE A 301 20.28 13.77 -10.35
C PHE A 301 21.61 14.51 -10.22
#